data_AF-A0A0F8XXP1-F1
#
_entry.id   AF-A0A0F8XXP1-F1
#
_cell.length_a   1.000
_cell.length_b   1.000
_cell.length_c   1.000
_cell.angle_alpha   90.00
_cell.angle_beta   90.00
_cell.angle_gamma   90.00
#
_symmetry.space_group_name_H-M   'P 1'
#
loop_
_entity.id
_entity.type
_entity.pdbx_description
1 polymer ?
#
loop_
_entity_poly.entity_id
_entity_poly.type
_entity_poly.pdbx_seq_one_letter_code
_entity_poly.pdbx_strand_id
1 'polypeptide(L)' 'MTDENAKKKYAHLKYLIAGKMKTGNPVRDDLIVSDAERHLADLIKKRPNIDFEPKSKGKK' A
#
# COMPACT_ATOMS: atom_id res chain seq x y z
N MET A 1 -10.12 6.83 -12.64
CA MET A 1 -9.34 5.69 -12.11
C MET A 1 -10.28 4.55 -11.78
N THR A 2 -10.18 3.44 -12.50
CA THR A 2 -10.94 2.20 -12.29
C THR A 2 -10.52 1.50 -10.98
N ASP A 3 -11.36 0.61 -10.46
CA ASP A 3 -11.09 -0.17 -9.24
C ASP A 3 -9.82 -1.02 -9.34
N GLU A 4 -9.48 -1.47 -10.55
CA GLU A 4 -8.26 -2.24 -10.81
C GLU A 4 -6.99 -1.42 -10.59
N ASN A 5 -6.99 -0.13 -10.97
CA ASN A 5 -5.87 0.77 -10.72
C ASN A 5 -5.73 1.08 -9.22
N ALA A 6 -6.84 1.13 -8.48
CA ALA A 6 -6.81 1.33 -7.04
C ALA A 6 -6.19 0.11 -6.33
N LYS A 7 -6.55 -1.12 -6.75
CA LYS A 7 -5.94 -2.35 -6.23
C LYS A 7 -4.45 -2.44 -6.53
N LYS A 8 -4.02 -2.09 -7.75
CA LYS A 8 -2.58 -2.03 -8.11
C LYS A 8 -1.82 -1.02 -7.25
N LYS A 9 -2.39 0.18 -7.04
CA LYS A 9 -1.80 1.20 -6.15
C LYS A 9 -1.71 0.70 -4.71
N TYR A 10 -2.76 0.09 -4.18
CA TYR A 10 -2.77 -0.49 -2.85
C TYR A 10 -1.66 -1.52 -2.66
N ALA A 11 -1.53 -2.47 -3.59
CA ALA A 11 -0.48 -3.49 -3.55
C ALA A 11 0.93 -2.87 -3.60
N HIS A 12 1.12 -1.84 -4.44
CA HIS A 12 2.39 -1.12 -4.53
C HIS A 12 2.73 -0.38 -3.22
N LEU A 13 1.78 0.35 -2.65
CA LEU A 13 1.97 1.04 -1.37
C LEU A 13 2.28 0.06 -0.23
N LYS A 14 1.57 -1.07 -0.14
CA LYS A 14 1.84 -2.13 0.84
C LYS A 14 3.24 -2.73 0.66
N TYR A 15 3.73 -2.84 -0.58
CA TYR A 15 5.08 -3.30 -0.89
C TYR A 15 6.16 -2.31 -0.40
N LEU A 16 5.93 -1.00 -0.57
CA LEU A 16 6.82 0.05 -0.07
C LEU A 16 6.88 0.02 1.47
N ILE A 17 5.73 -0.04 2.13
CA ILE A 17 5.62 -0.10 3.60
C ILE A 17 6.31 -1.34 4.17
N ALA A 18 6.24 -2.48 3.46
CA ALA A 18 6.94 -3.70 3.85
C ALA A 18 8.48 -3.60 3.78
N GLY A 19 9.05 -2.43 3.44
CA GLY A 19 10.48 -2.19 3.40
C GLY A 19 11.20 -2.99 2.31
N LYS A 20 10.46 -3.47 1.30
CA LYS A 20 11.02 -4.23 0.18
C LYS A 20 11.72 -3.34 -0.85
N MET A 21 11.49 -2.03 -0.79
CA MET A 21 12.28 -1.05 -1.53
C MET A 21 13.26 -0.39 -0.56
N LYS A 22 14.55 -0.64 -0.77
CA LYS A 22 15.63 0.02 -0.02
C LYS A 22 16.47 0.84 -0.98
N THR A 23 16.66 2.10 -0.65
CA THR A 23 17.47 3.04 -1.43
C THR A 23 18.90 3.13 -0.92
N GLY A 24 19.21 2.49 0.21
CA GLY A 24 20.52 2.56 0.87
C GLY A 24 20.68 3.78 1.77
N ASN A 25 19.65 4.64 1.86
CA ASN A 25 19.60 5.75 2.79
C ASN A 25 18.43 5.54 3.78
N PRO A 26 18.72 5.32 5.07
CA PRO A 26 17.69 4.99 6.07
C PRO A 26 16.65 6.11 6.24
N VAL A 27 17.05 7.38 6.11
CA VAL A 27 16.12 8.51 6.21
C VAL A 27 15.17 8.55 5.02
N ARG A 28 15.68 8.26 3.82
CA ARG A 28 14.82 8.19 2.62
C ARG A 28 13.87 7.01 2.70
N ASP A 29 14.36 5.86 3.16
CA ASP A 29 13.53 4.65 3.29
C ASP A 29 12.39 4.90 4.30
N ASP A 30 12.67 5.57 5.43
CA ASP A 30 11.66 5.95 6.42
C ASP A 30 10.62 6.94 5.86
N LEU A 31 11.07 7.96 5.12
CA LEU A 31 10.18 8.91 4.44
C LEU A 31 9.28 8.22 3.41
N ILE A 32 9.82 7.27 2.63
CA ILE A 32 9.04 6.50 1.65
C ILE A 32 7.97 5.66 2.35
N VAL A 33 8.30 5.00 3.45
CA VAL A 33 7.34 4.22 4.25
C VAL A 33 6.24 5.14 4.79
N SER A 34 6.61 6.25 5.44
CA SER A 34 5.65 7.18 6.03
C SER A 34 4.71 7.80 4.99
N ASP A 35 5.26 8.17 3.82
CA ASP A 35 4.46 8.67 2.70
C ASP A 35 3.52 7.60 2.15
N ALA A 36 4.00 6.37 1.98
CA ALA A 36 3.21 5.26 1.51
C ALA A 36 2.06 4.91 2.46
N GLU A 37 2.27 4.96 3.78
CA GLU A 37 1.23 4.77 4.79
C GLU A 37 0.13 5.82 4.70
N ARG A 38 0.51 7.11 4.55
CA ARG A 38 -0.47 8.20 4.38
C ARG A 38 -1.29 8.03 3.12
N HIS A 39 -0.64 7.70 2.00
CA HIS A 39 -1.31 7.46 0.73
C HIS A 39 -2.22 6.23 0.79
N LEU A 40 -1.83 5.17 1.52
CA LEU A 40 -2.64 3.98 1.73
C LEU A 40 -3.92 4.32 2.51
N ALA A 41 -3.77 5.05 3.62
CA ALA A 41 -4.89 5.48 4.45
C ALA A 41 -5.88 6.38 3.68
N ASP A 42 -5.36 7.34 2.90
CA ASP A 42 -6.19 8.21 2.07
C ASP A 42 -6.92 7.42 0.96
N LEU A 43 -6.24 6.45 0.35
CA LEU A 43 -6.84 5.57 -0.67
C LEU A 43 -8.00 4.75 -0.10
N ILE A 44 -7.82 4.15 1.08
CA ILE A 44 -8.87 3.39 1.79
C ILE A 44 -10.02 4.31 2.17
N LYS A 45 -9.73 5.48 2.74
CA LYS A 45 -10.73 6.46 3.17
C LYS A 45 -11.59 6.97 2.01
N LYS A 46 -10.98 7.23 0.85
CA LYS A 46 -11.70 7.68 -0.36
C LYS A 46 -12.47 6.56 -1.03
N ARG A 47 -12.15 5.30 -0.75
CA ARG A 47 -12.74 4.14 -1.43
C ARG A 47 -13.14 3.04 -0.43
N PRO A 48 -14.09 3.32 0.48
CA PRO A 48 -14.54 2.34 1.47
C PRO A 48 -15.21 1.11 0.85
N ASN A 49 -15.69 1.22 -0.40
CA ASN A 49 -16.39 0.13 -1.11
C ASN A 49 -15.44 -0.81 -1.87
N ILE A 50 -14.14 -0.56 -1.88
CA ILE A 50 -13.17 -1.44 -2.54
C ILE A 50 -12.56 -2.37 -1.50
N ASP A 51 -12.71 -3.67 -1.73
CA ASP A 51 -11.96 -4.71 -1.04
C ASP A 51 -10.52 -4.71 -1.57
N PHE A 52 -9.63 -4.02 -0.86
CA PHE A 52 -8.21 -3.86 -1.20
C PHE A 52 -7.35 -5.03 -0.73
N GLU A 53 -7.68 -5.63 0.41
CA GLU A 53 -7.07 -6.88 0.83
C GLU A 53 -7.83 -8.02 0.16
N PRO A 54 -7.19 -8.85 -0.69
CA PRO A 54 -7.77 -10.15 -0.93
C PRO A 54 -7.84 -10.81 0.44
N LYS A 55 -9.04 -11.07 0.98
CA LYS A 55 -9.19 -11.88 2.20
C LYS A 55 -8.22 -13.03 2.07
N SER A 56 -7.14 -13.01 2.86
CA SER A 56 -6.17 -14.10 2.90
C SER A 56 -7.01 -15.36 2.98
N LYS A 57 -7.04 -16.15 1.90
CA LYS A 57 -7.68 -17.44 1.96
C LYS A 57 -6.92 -18.14 3.08
N GLY A 58 -7.62 -18.32 4.20
CA GLY A 58 -7.13 -19.08 5.33
C GLY A 58 -6.49 -20.32 4.75
N LYS A 59 -5.18 -20.45 5.01
CA LYS A 59 -4.42 -21.64 4.65
C LYS A 59 -5.15 -22.79 5.35
N LYS A 60 -5.89 -23.57 4.56
CA LYS A 60 -6.65 -24.74 5.00
C LYS A 60 -5.66 -25.86 5.33
#